data_AF-A0A8I1RL15-F1
#
_entry.id   AF-A0A8I1RL15-F1
#
_cell.length_a   1.000
_cell.length_b   1.000
_cell.length_c   1.000
_cell.angle_alpha   90.00
_cell.angle_beta   90.00
_cell.angle_gamma   90.00
#
_symmetry.space_group_name_H-M   'P 1'
#
loop_
_entity.id
_entity.type
_entity.pdbx_description
1 polymer ?
#
loop_
_entity_poly.entity_id
_entity_poly.type
_entity_poly.pdbx_seq_one_letter_code
_entity_poly.pdbx_strand_id
1 'polypeptide(L)'
;MKQIGKIAVMTICAGLLGGVAAHAGTVPEGGMRISVAYDDLNVSHPAGARILLARIEEAASVVCGGAPETSDLKMQMFYRTCAQEATARAVAAVGQPLVAALYGRPMQRVAARH
;
A
#
# COMPACT_ATOMS: atom_id res chain seq x y z
N MET A 1 17.30 44.39 -47.16
CA MET A 1 17.61 44.88 -45.81
C MET A 1 16.35 45.52 -45.24
N LYS A 2 16.04 45.23 -43.96
CA LYS A 2 14.88 45.67 -43.16
C LYS A 2 13.60 44.86 -43.44
N GLN A 3 13.38 43.73 -42.74
CA GLN A 3 12.85 43.61 -41.36
C GLN A 3 11.46 44.28 -41.30
N ILE A 4 10.37 43.65 -40.86
CA ILE A 4 10.17 42.99 -39.58
C ILE A 4 9.00 41.99 -39.78
N GLY A 5 9.18 40.76 -39.31
CA GLY A 5 8.30 39.63 -39.58
C GLY A 5 6.87 39.78 -39.06
N LYS A 6 5.93 39.75 -40.01
CA LYS A 6 4.62 39.09 -39.84
C LYS A 6 4.96 37.60 -39.66
N ILE A 7 4.40 36.86 -38.72
CA ILE A 7 3.08 36.22 -38.82
C ILE A 7 2.79 35.62 -37.43
N ALA A 8 1.60 35.93 -36.93
CA ALA A 8 0.99 35.31 -35.77
C ALA A 8 0.73 33.81 -36.00
N VAL A 9 0.97 32.98 -34.99
CA VAL A 9 0.29 31.70 -34.83
C VAL A 9 -0.19 31.59 -33.38
N MET A 10 -1.49 31.78 -33.25
CA MET A 10 -2.35 31.35 -32.15
C MET A 10 -2.38 29.81 -32.07
N THR A 11 -3.07 29.23 -31.08
CA THR A 11 -3.34 27.78 -30.81
C THR A 11 -2.31 27.01 -29.95
N ILE A 12 -2.65 26.16 -28.95
CA ILE A 12 -3.89 25.43 -28.56
C ILE A 12 -3.83 24.96 -27.08
N CYS A 13 -5.01 24.92 -26.45
CA CYS A 13 -5.55 24.08 -25.35
C CYS A 13 -4.72 23.41 -24.22
N ALA A 14 -5.28 23.61 -23.01
CA ALA A 14 -5.71 22.61 -22.01
C ALA A 14 -4.67 21.74 -21.29
N GLY A 15 -4.50 22.03 -20.00
CA GLY A 15 -4.11 21.05 -18.99
C GLY A 15 -4.90 21.30 -17.71
N LEU A 16 -5.89 20.46 -17.43
CA LEU A 16 -6.57 20.42 -16.14
C LEU A 16 -5.51 20.13 -15.06
N LEU A 17 -5.28 21.08 -14.16
CA LEU A 17 -4.59 20.82 -12.90
C LEU A 17 -5.57 20.10 -11.97
N GLY A 18 -5.78 18.81 -12.22
CA GLY A 18 -6.44 17.92 -11.27
C GLY A 18 -5.52 17.72 -10.07
N GLY A 19 -5.76 18.49 -9.00
CA GLY A 19 -5.14 18.24 -7.71
C GLY A 19 -5.63 16.89 -7.18
N VAL A 20 -4.74 15.90 -7.12
CA VAL A 20 -5.01 14.68 -6.35
C VAL A 20 -5.05 15.10 -4.88
N ALA A 21 -6.19 14.95 -4.23
CA ALA A 21 -6.27 15.10 -2.79
C ALA A 21 -5.47 13.95 -2.16
N ALA A 22 -4.22 14.23 -1.78
CA ALA A 22 -3.49 13.36 -0.89
C ALA A 22 -4.15 13.47 0.49
N HIS A 23 -4.98 12.49 0.85
CA HIS A 23 -5.51 12.40 2.20
C HIS A 23 -4.36 11.98 3.13
N ALA A 24 -3.64 12.96 3.67
CA ALA A 24 -2.78 12.74 4.84
C ALA A 24 -3.69 12.56 6.06
N GLY A 25 -4.23 11.35 6.23
CA GLY A 25 -4.87 10.97 7.48
C GLY A 25 -3.80 10.99 8.57
N THR A 26 -3.94 11.89 9.55
CA THR A 26 -3.08 11.88 10.73
C THR A 26 -3.42 10.63 11.53
N VAL A 27 -2.61 9.57 11.38
CA VAL A 27 -2.70 8.39 12.23
C VAL A 27 -2.37 8.85 13.65
N PRO A 28 -3.29 8.73 14.63
CA PRO A 28 -3.00 9.13 15.99
C PRO A 28 -1.78 8.36 16.52
N GLU A 29 -0.82 9.08 17.10
CA GLU A 29 0.47 8.54 17.60
C GLU A 29 0.31 7.53 18.76
N GLY A 30 -0.91 7.29 19.25
CA GLY A 30 -1.25 6.30 20.28
C GLY A 30 -1.96 5.04 19.76
N GLY A 31 -1.67 4.61 18.53
CA GLY A 31 -2.27 3.40 17.94
C GLY A 31 -1.84 2.09 18.62
N MET A 32 -2.67 1.05 18.52
CA MET A 32 -2.33 -0.31 18.96
C MET A 32 -1.08 -0.79 18.23
N ARG A 33 -0.13 -1.39 18.97
CA ARG A 33 1.12 -1.94 18.42
C ARG A 33 1.28 -3.37 18.88
N ILE A 34 1.71 -4.24 17.97
CA ILE A 34 2.02 -5.64 18.24
C ILE A 34 3.41 -5.92 17.69
N SER A 35 4.24 -6.58 18.49
CA SER A 35 5.56 -7.04 18.08
C SER A 35 5.43 -8.39 17.38
N VAL A 36 5.99 -8.50 16.17
CA VAL A 36 6.05 -9.76 15.41
C VAL A 36 7.47 -10.31 15.53
N ALA A 37 7.64 -11.38 16.31
CA ALA A 37 8.90 -12.10 16.38
C ALA A 37 9.06 -13.03 15.16
N TYR A 38 10.27 -13.06 14.61
CA TYR A 38 10.60 -13.87 13.43
C TYR A 38 12.02 -14.43 13.42
N ASP A 39 12.70 -14.41 14.57
CA ASP A 39 14.06 -14.93 14.73
C ASP A 39 14.14 -16.46 14.48
N ASP A 40 13.00 -17.14 14.50
CA ASP A 40 12.84 -18.56 14.14
C ASP A 40 12.83 -18.81 12.62
N LEU A 41 12.76 -17.75 11.80
CA LEU A 41 12.60 -17.86 10.35
C LEU A 41 13.86 -17.44 9.59
N ASN A 42 14.24 -18.25 8.60
CA ASN A 42 15.17 -17.79 7.57
C ASN A 42 14.42 -16.95 6.52
N VAL A 43 14.35 -15.64 6.77
CA VAL A 43 13.68 -14.65 5.90
C VAL A 43 14.43 -14.36 4.60
N SER A 44 15.68 -14.81 4.47
CA SER A 44 16.41 -14.78 3.19
C SER A 44 16.00 -15.92 2.25
N HIS A 45 15.19 -16.88 2.73
CA HIS A 45 14.64 -17.95 1.92
C HIS A 45 13.14 -17.71 1.62
N PRO A 46 12.62 -18.06 0.42
CA PRO A 46 11.23 -17.78 0.06
C PRO A 46 10.18 -18.35 1.00
N ALA A 47 10.43 -19.52 1.61
CA ALA A 47 9.51 -20.09 2.58
C ALA A 47 9.41 -19.25 3.86
N GLY A 48 10.54 -18.87 4.45
CA GLY A 48 10.56 -18.03 5.66
C GLY A 48 10.02 -16.63 5.41
N ALA A 49 10.34 -16.03 4.26
CA ALA A 49 9.81 -14.71 3.88
C ALA A 49 8.29 -14.71 3.72
N ARG A 50 7.70 -15.78 3.15
CA ARG A 50 6.24 -15.93 3.05
C ARG A 50 5.59 -16.10 4.41
N ILE A 51 6.19 -16.88 5.31
CA ILE A 51 5.67 -17.06 6.67
C ILE A 51 5.70 -15.72 7.42
N LEU A 52 6.80 -14.96 7.32
CA LEU A 52 6.88 -13.65 7.94
C LEU A 52 5.82 -12.69 7.38
N LEU A 53 5.66 -12.64 6.05
CA LEU A 53 4.63 -11.78 5.45
C LEU A 53 3.23 -12.13 5.98
N ALA A 54 2.88 -13.41 6.05
CA ALA A 54 1.60 -13.84 6.62
C ALA A 54 1.44 -13.46 8.10
N ARG A 55 2.50 -13.58 8.92
CA ARG A 55 2.48 -13.13 10.32
C ARG A 55 2.25 -11.63 10.44
N ILE A 56 2.85 -10.84 9.54
CA ILE A 56 2.66 -9.39 9.49
C ILE A 56 1.22 -9.05 9.11
N GLU A 57 0.66 -9.70 8.10
CA GLU A 57 -0.73 -9.48 7.66
C GLU A 57 -1.73 -9.80 8.77
N GLU A 58 -1.50 -10.89 9.53
CA GLU A 58 -2.30 -11.23 10.70
C GLU A 58 -2.19 -10.16 11.80
N ALA A 59 -0.96 -9.76 12.15
CA ALA A 59 -0.76 -8.70 13.15
C ALA A 59 -1.38 -7.37 12.71
N ALA A 60 -1.31 -7.05 11.41
CA ALA A 60 -1.97 -5.89 10.82
C ALA A 60 -3.49 -5.97 10.95
N SER A 61 -4.08 -7.16 10.76
CA SER A 61 -5.52 -7.37 10.99
C SER A 61 -5.89 -7.07 12.45
N VAL A 62 -5.13 -7.60 13.40
CA VAL A 62 -5.40 -7.43 14.84
C VAL A 62 -5.31 -5.96 15.27
N VAL A 63 -4.25 -5.24 14.87
CA VAL A 63 -4.13 -3.81 15.24
C VAL A 63 -5.20 -2.92 14.60
N CYS A 64 -5.82 -3.39 13.51
CA CYS A 64 -6.92 -2.70 12.84
C CYS A 64 -8.31 -3.09 13.35
N GLY A 65 -8.39 -3.87 14.44
CA GLY A 65 -9.66 -4.28 15.08
C GLY A 65 -10.29 -5.53 14.47
N GLY A 66 -9.55 -6.27 13.64
CA GLY A 66 -10.04 -7.45 12.94
C GLY A 66 -10.91 -7.14 11.72
N ALA A 67 -11.12 -8.13 10.87
CA ALA A 67 -11.99 -7.98 9.71
C ALA A 67 -13.45 -7.74 10.17
N PRO A 68 -14.11 -6.66 9.72
CA PRO A 68 -15.47 -6.37 10.14
C PRO A 68 -16.43 -7.44 9.60
N GLU A 69 -17.27 -7.99 10.47
CA GLU A 69 -18.30 -8.98 10.10
C GLU A 69 -19.49 -8.36 9.34
N THR A 70 -19.54 -7.03 9.25
CA THR A 70 -20.64 -6.28 8.64
C THR A 70 -20.44 -6.06 7.14
N SER A 71 -21.55 -5.97 6.41
CA SER A 71 -21.55 -5.50 5.01
C SER A 71 -21.38 -3.99 4.84
N ASP A 72 -21.05 -3.26 5.92
CA ASP A 72 -20.81 -1.82 5.85
C ASP A 72 -19.53 -1.54 5.04
N LEU A 73 -19.72 -0.94 3.86
CA LEU A 73 -18.63 -0.63 2.94
C LEU A 73 -17.61 0.35 3.56
N LYS A 74 -18.08 1.29 4.38
CA LYS A 74 -17.20 2.29 5.02
C LYS A 74 -16.27 1.60 6.01
N MET A 75 -16.79 0.73 6.87
CA MET A 75 -15.96 -0.06 7.80
C MET A 75 -14.98 -0.97 7.07
N GLN A 76 -15.43 -1.64 6.00
CA GLN A 76 -14.53 -2.48 5.20
C GLN A 76 -13.40 -1.67 4.55
N MET A 77 -13.69 -0.46 4.04
CA MET A 77 -12.67 0.42 3.47
C MET A 77 -11.67 0.87 4.54
N PHE A 78 -12.15 1.28 5.71
CA PHE A 78 -11.25 1.65 6.83
C PHE A 78 -10.34 0.49 7.26
N TYR A 79 -10.90 -0.71 7.42
CA TYR A 79 -10.12 -1.90 7.75
C TYR A 79 -9.05 -2.19 6.70
N ARG A 80 -9.41 -2.16 5.40
CA ARG A 80 -8.48 -2.42 4.30
C ARG A 80 -7.35 -1.40 4.26
N THR A 81 -7.67 -0.11 4.36
CA THR A 81 -6.65 0.95 4.38
C THR A 81 -5.73 0.79 5.59
N CYS A 82 -6.27 0.55 6.78
CA CYS A 82 -5.49 0.32 7.99
C CYS A 82 -4.56 -0.89 7.83
N ALA A 83 -5.08 -2.03 7.39
CA ALA A 83 -4.30 -3.27 7.26
C ALA A 83 -3.19 -3.12 6.20
N GLN A 84 -3.47 -2.43 5.09
CA GLN A 84 -2.47 -2.14 4.07
C GLN A 84 -1.37 -1.22 4.59
N GLU A 85 -1.71 -0.13 5.29
CA GLU A 85 -0.72 0.79 5.86
C GLU A 85 0.10 0.15 6.98
N ALA A 86 -0.53 -0.65 7.83
CA ALA A 86 0.15 -1.41 8.88
C ALA A 86 1.13 -2.43 8.28
N THR A 87 0.69 -3.20 7.28
CA THR A 87 1.54 -4.17 6.59
C THR A 87 2.70 -3.49 5.87
N ALA A 88 2.44 -2.42 5.12
CA ALA A 88 3.48 -1.68 4.41
C ALA A 88 4.55 -1.12 5.36
N ARG A 89 4.14 -0.54 6.50
CA ARG A 89 5.06 -0.05 7.52
C ARG A 89 5.89 -1.16 8.14
N ALA A 90 5.28 -2.30 8.47
CA ALA A 90 5.98 -3.44 9.04
C ALA A 90 6.97 -4.08 8.05
N VAL A 91 6.58 -4.26 6.79
CA VAL A 91 7.47 -4.75 5.72
C VAL A 91 8.66 -3.80 5.52
N ALA A 92 8.44 -2.49 5.55
CA ALA A 92 9.52 -1.51 5.48
C ALA A 92 10.45 -1.58 6.69
N ALA A 93 9.90 -1.77 7.90
CA ALA A 93 10.69 -1.90 9.13
C ALA A 93 11.54 -3.18 9.17
N VAL A 94 11.05 -4.29 8.60
CA VAL A 94 11.81 -5.54 8.47
C VAL A 94 13.04 -5.37 7.56
N GLY A 95 12.93 -4.56 6.51
CA GLY A 95 14.07 -4.23 5.63
C GLY A 95 14.59 -5.40 4.78
N GLN A 96 13.82 -6.49 4.63
CA GLN A 96 14.23 -7.66 3.84
C GLN A 96 13.69 -7.59 2.40
N PRO A 97 14.55 -7.59 1.36
CA PRO A 97 14.11 -7.41 -0.03
C PRO A 97 13.10 -8.46 -0.49
N LEU A 98 13.26 -9.71 -0.03
CA LEU A 98 12.37 -10.80 -0.43
C LEU A 98 10.95 -10.63 0.16
N VAL A 99 10.84 -10.12 1.39
CA VAL A 99 9.55 -9.83 2.02
C VAL A 99 8.86 -8.68 1.30
N ALA A 100 9.59 -7.61 0.98
CA ALA A 100 9.08 -6.48 0.20
C ALA A 100 8.63 -6.90 -1.21
N ALA A 101 9.40 -7.76 -1.88
CA ALA A 101 9.04 -8.31 -3.17
C ALA A 101 7.77 -9.16 -3.11
N LEU A 102 7.57 -9.95 -2.05
CA LEU A 102 6.35 -10.73 -1.86
C LEU A 102 5.13 -9.85 -1.61
N TYR A 103 5.27 -8.80 -0.78
CA TYR A 103 4.19 -7.85 -0.49
C TYR A 103 3.73 -7.08 -1.74
N GLY A 104 4.68 -6.67 -2.60
CA GLY A 104 4.38 -5.95 -3.84
C GLY A 104 3.79 -6.82 -4.96
N ARG A 105 3.77 -8.15 -4.81
CA ARG A 105 3.12 -9.02 -5.80
C ARG A 105 1.62 -8.99 -5.55
N PRO A 106 0.80 -8.55 -6.53
CA PRO A 106 -0.63 -8.72 -6.40
C PRO A 106 -0.89 -10.21 -6.18
N MET A 107 -1.59 -10.54 -5.09
CA MET A 107 -2.09 -11.90 -4.82
C MET A 107 -2.74 -12.39 -6.11
N GLN A 108 -2.03 -13.23 -6.86
CA GLN A 108 -2.58 -13.88 -8.04
C GLN A 108 -3.70 -14.75 -7.49
N ARG A 109 -4.93 -14.22 -7.53
CA ARG A 109 -6.13 -15.00 -7.27
C ARG A 109 -6.04 -16.17 -8.23
N VAL A 110 -5.64 -17.33 -7.70
CA VAL A 110 -5.71 -18.58 -8.42
C VAL A 110 -7.20 -18.80 -8.61
N ALA A 111 -7.73 -18.28 -9.72
CA ALA A 111 -9.03 -18.68 -10.20
C ALA A 111 -8.87 -20.17 -10.53
N ALA A 112 -9.23 -21.03 -9.57
CA ALA A 112 -9.41 -22.44 -9.82
C ALA A 112 -10.50 -22.54 -10.90
N ARG A 113 -10.07 -22.70 -12.16
CA ARG A 113 -10.94 -23.14 -13.24
C ARG A 113 -11.18 -24.63 -13.00
N HIS A 114 -12.42 -24.97 -12.64
CA HIS A 114 -12.95 -26.32 -12.74
C HIS A 114 -13.30 -26.64 -14.19
#